data_AF-A0A2R7JZF3-F1
#
_entry.id   AF-A0A2R7JZF3-F1
#
_cell.length_a   1.000
_cell.length_b   1.000
_cell.length_c   1.000
_cell.angle_alpha   90.00
_cell.angle_beta   90.00
_cell.angle_gamma   90.00
#
_symmetry.space_group_name_H-M   'P 1'
#
loop_
_entity.id
_entity.type
_entity.pdbx_description
1 polymer ?
#
loop_
_entity_poly.entity_id
_entity_poly.type
_entity_poly.pdbx_seq_one_letter_code
_entity_poly.pdbx_strand_id
1 'polypeptide(L)'
;FDLTNSNFANNTLTCIIVDDENYSNANWLDRKDAKTVYSSNCTSLGIEDSVFDKAVVYPNPTKGEVHINNVDLEKANVYNSLGQLVKSFKFSVGESNNTINLSGLPKGVYYVYLINGDAASAKKIILE
;
A
#
# COMPACT_ATOMS: atom_id res chain seq x y z
N PHE A 1 -15.76 -3.75 28.12
CA PHE A 1 -15.67 -5.18 28.53
C PHE A 1 -15.13 -5.23 29.94
N ASP A 2 -15.82 -5.86 30.88
CA ASP A 2 -15.37 -5.97 32.28
C ASP A 2 -14.37 -7.14 32.39
N LEU A 3 -13.09 -6.81 32.61
CA LEU A 3 -11.97 -7.78 32.66
C LEU A 3 -11.78 -8.39 34.06
N THR A 4 -12.70 -8.18 35.00
CA THR A 4 -12.59 -8.64 36.41
C THR A 4 -12.31 -10.14 36.57
N ASN A 5 -12.64 -10.99 35.60
CA ASN A 5 -12.34 -12.43 35.60
C ASN A 5 -11.39 -12.90 34.48
N SER A 6 -10.70 -11.99 33.79
CA SER A 6 -9.78 -12.35 32.71
C SER A 6 -8.35 -12.51 33.22
N ASN A 7 -7.69 -13.60 32.85
CA ASN A 7 -6.26 -13.85 33.08
C ASN A 7 -5.60 -14.22 31.75
N PHE A 8 -4.63 -13.40 31.35
CA PHE A 8 -3.86 -13.51 30.11
C PHE A 8 -2.39 -13.83 30.40
N ALA A 9 -2.09 -14.52 31.50
CA ALA A 9 -0.76 -15.06 31.79
C ALA A 9 -0.55 -16.44 31.13
N ASN A 10 0.71 -16.81 30.88
CA ASN A 10 1.16 -18.04 30.22
C ASN A 10 0.71 -18.17 28.75
N ASN A 11 0.76 -17.08 27.99
CA ASN A 11 0.55 -17.10 26.55
C ASN A 11 1.68 -16.38 25.81
N THR A 12 1.55 -16.30 24.48
CA THR A 12 2.54 -15.65 23.60
C THR A 12 2.04 -14.32 23.06
N LEU A 13 1.04 -13.70 23.69
CA LEU A 13 0.49 -12.42 23.25
C LEU A 13 1.52 -11.32 23.51
N THR A 14 1.76 -10.49 22.49
CA THR A 14 2.63 -9.31 22.62
C THR A 14 1.83 -8.07 23.01
N CYS A 15 0.56 -8.01 22.65
CA CYS A 15 -0.29 -6.84 22.91
C CYS A 15 -1.76 -7.22 23.14
N ILE A 16 -2.41 -6.55 24.08
CA ILE A 16 -3.85 -6.67 24.39
C ILE A 16 -4.50 -5.28 24.22
N ILE A 17 -5.50 -5.21 23.35
CA ILE A 17 -6.23 -3.96 23.09
C ILE A 17 -7.17 -3.65 24.27
N VAL A 18 -7.07 -2.44 24.80
CA VAL A 18 -7.90 -1.93 25.91
C VAL A 18 -8.39 -0.51 25.62
N ASP A 19 -9.47 -0.09 26.27
CA ASP A 19 -10.02 1.26 26.09
C ASP A 19 -9.13 2.35 26.73
N ASP A 20 -8.52 2.05 27.89
CA ASP A 20 -7.61 2.94 28.61
C ASP A 20 -6.34 2.19 29.01
N GLU A 21 -5.25 2.53 28.33
CA GLU A 21 -3.92 1.97 28.56
C GLU A 21 -3.41 2.25 29.97
N ASN A 22 -3.58 3.48 30.48
CA ASN A 22 -3.07 3.88 31.78
C ASN A 22 -3.81 3.16 32.90
N TYR A 23 -5.14 3.10 32.82
CA TYR A 23 -5.96 2.38 33.78
C TYR A 23 -5.61 0.89 33.79
N SER A 24 -5.47 0.27 32.61
CA SER A 24 -5.18 -1.16 32.48
C SER A 24 -3.78 -1.51 32.99
N ASN A 25 -2.78 -0.69 32.66
CA ASN A 25 -1.42 -0.82 33.17
C ASN A 25 -1.29 -0.48 34.67
N ALA A 26 -2.26 0.21 35.29
CA ALA A 26 -2.25 0.45 36.73
C ALA A 26 -2.97 -0.65 37.51
N ASN A 27 -4.05 -1.22 36.97
CA ASN A 27 -4.95 -2.10 37.72
C ASN A 27 -4.81 -3.59 37.37
N TRP A 28 -4.25 -3.93 36.21
CA TRP A 28 -4.26 -5.31 35.67
C TRP A 28 -2.88 -5.85 35.30
N LEU A 29 -1.80 -5.32 35.88
CA LEU A 29 -0.42 -5.76 35.60
C LEU A 29 -0.21 -7.26 35.82
N ASP A 30 -0.77 -7.80 36.91
CA ASP A 30 -0.63 -9.21 37.29
C ASP A 30 -1.51 -10.16 36.47
N ARG A 31 -2.29 -9.62 35.51
CA ARG A 31 -3.22 -10.39 34.66
C ARG A 31 -2.68 -10.67 33.26
N LYS A 32 -1.42 -10.35 32.99
CA LYS A 32 -0.77 -10.58 31.70
C LYS A 32 0.67 -11.07 31.89
N ASP A 33 1.27 -11.64 30.85
CA ASP A 33 2.69 -11.92 30.88
C ASP A 33 3.54 -10.64 30.89
N ALA A 34 4.74 -10.72 31.45
CA ALA A 34 5.65 -9.58 31.58
C ALA A 34 6.02 -8.94 30.23
N LYS A 35 5.98 -9.72 29.14
CA LYS A 35 6.27 -9.27 27.77
C LYS A 35 5.05 -8.70 27.03
N THR A 36 3.85 -8.94 27.54
CA THR A 36 2.61 -8.43 26.95
C THR A 36 2.38 -6.99 27.39
N VAL A 37 1.86 -6.14 26.51
CA VAL A 37 1.54 -4.74 26.82
C VAL A 37 0.03 -4.51 26.65
N TYR A 38 -0.60 -3.80 27.58
CA TYR A 38 -1.92 -3.22 27.31
C TYR A 38 -1.72 -1.95 26.51
N SER A 39 -2.43 -1.81 25.40
CA SER A 39 -2.38 -0.59 24.60
C SER A 39 -3.76 -0.29 24.02
N SER A 40 -4.06 0.98 23.82
CA SER A 40 -5.22 1.40 23.02
C SER A 40 -5.05 1.12 21.53
N ASN A 41 -3.83 0.83 21.09
CA ASN A 41 -3.53 0.48 19.71
C ASN A 41 -2.44 -0.60 19.64
N CYS A 42 -2.86 -1.85 19.60
CA CYS A 42 -1.99 -2.93 19.16
C CYS A 42 -1.86 -2.84 17.65
N THR A 43 -0.69 -2.44 17.13
CA THR A 43 -0.42 -2.41 15.69
C THR A 43 -0.76 -3.79 15.11
N SER A 44 -1.83 -3.85 14.32
CA SER A 44 -2.23 -5.06 13.62
C SER A 44 -1.18 -5.36 12.57
N LEU A 45 -0.64 -6.59 12.55
CA LEU A 45 0.15 -7.10 11.45
C LEU A 45 -0.77 -7.35 10.25
N GLY A 46 -1.26 -6.27 9.65
CA GLY A 46 -2.00 -6.27 8.38
C GLY A 46 -1.07 -5.95 7.22
N ILE A 47 -1.48 -6.27 6.00
CA ILE A 47 -0.85 -5.72 4.80
C ILE A 47 -1.23 -4.24 4.77
N GLU A 48 -0.26 -3.33 4.79
CA GLU A 48 -0.56 -1.91 4.57
C GLU A 48 -1.20 -1.74 3.19
N ASP A 49 -2.32 -1.01 3.14
CA ASP A 49 -2.96 -0.66 1.87
C ASP A 49 -1.94 0.05 0.98
N SER A 50 -1.75 -0.45 -0.24
CA SER A 50 -0.82 0.18 -1.17
C SER A 50 -1.37 1.53 -1.58
N VAL A 51 -0.51 2.55 -1.61
CA VAL A 51 -0.85 3.87 -2.16
C VAL A 51 -1.36 3.77 -3.61
N PHE A 52 -1.06 2.67 -4.30
CA PHE A 52 -1.49 2.38 -5.68
C PHE A 52 -2.76 1.52 -5.79
N ASP A 53 -3.38 1.09 -4.69
CA ASP A 53 -4.57 0.23 -4.72
C ASP A 53 -5.79 0.95 -5.32
N LYS A 54 -5.84 2.27 -5.15
CA LYS A 54 -6.90 3.12 -5.73
C LYS A 54 -6.59 3.59 -7.15
N ALA A 55 -5.39 3.31 -7.67
CA ALA A 55 -4.96 3.76 -8.98
C ALA A 55 -5.76 3.06 -10.09
N VAL A 56 -6.44 3.85 -10.93
CA VAL A 56 -7.21 3.37 -12.08
C VAL A 56 -6.42 3.68 -13.36
N VAL A 57 -6.12 2.66 -14.16
CA VAL A 57 -5.36 2.82 -15.41
C VAL A 57 -6.19 2.36 -16.60
N TYR A 58 -6.43 3.26 -17.55
CA TYR A 58 -7.32 3.02 -18.69
C TYR A 58 -6.97 3.92 -19.89
N PRO A 59 -7.37 3.57 -21.12
CA PRO A 59 -7.95 2.29 -21.50
C PRO A 59 -6.88 1.18 -21.53
N ASN A 60 -7.32 -0.06 -21.34
CA ASN A 60 -6.49 -1.25 -21.54
C ASN A 60 -7.37 -2.36 -22.16
N PRO A 61 -7.17 -2.73 -23.44
CA PRO A 61 -6.10 -2.30 -24.35
C PRO A 61 -6.14 -0.80 -24.75
N THR A 62 -5.01 -0.26 -25.24
CA THR A 62 -4.87 1.13 -25.70
C THR A 62 -4.28 1.21 -27.11
N LYS A 63 -4.52 2.33 -27.80
CA LYS A 63 -3.87 2.71 -29.07
C LYS A 63 -2.69 3.67 -28.89
N GLY A 64 -2.34 4.00 -27.64
CA GLY A 64 -1.16 4.79 -27.30
C GLY A 64 -1.37 5.64 -26.05
N GLU A 65 -2.48 6.36 -25.96
CA GLU A 65 -2.76 7.21 -24.79
C GLU A 65 -3.36 6.40 -23.64
N VAL A 66 -2.83 6.60 -22.43
CA VAL A 66 -3.28 5.93 -21.20
C VAL A 66 -3.39 6.96 -20.08
N HIS A 67 -4.55 6.98 -19.43
CA HIS A 67 -4.86 7.76 -18.25
C HIS A 67 -4.60 6.94 -16.99
N ILE A 68 -4.07 7.61 -15.97
CA ILE A 68 -3.75 7.07 -14.66
C ILE A 68 -4.38 8.03 -13.63
N ASN A 69 -5.46 7.59 -13.01
CA ASN A 69 -6.27 8.42 -12.12
C ASN A 69 -6.25 7.89 -10.68
N ASN A 70 -6.66 8.76 -9.75
CA ASN A 70 -6.80 8.50 -8.32
C ASN A 70 -5.48 8.11 -7.64
N VAL A 71 -4.36 8.61 -8.14
CA VAL A 71 -3.05 8.36 -7.51
C VAL A 71 -2.07 9.49 -7.81
N ASP A 72 -1.42 9.97 -6.75
CA ASP A 72 -0.32 10.92 -6.88
C ASP A 72 0.96 10.18 -7.26
N LEU A 73 1.63 10.66 -8.29
CA LEU A 73 2.81 10.02 -8.88
C LEU A 73 3.94 11.01 -9.01
N GLU A 74 5.16 10.53 -8.78
CA GLU A 74 6.37 11.28 -9.15
C GLU A 74 6.81 10.90 -10.57
N LYS A 75 6.74 9.60 -10.90
CA LYS A 75 7.16 9.08 -12.20
C LYS A 75 6.43 7.81 -12.60
N ALA A 76 6.39 7.57 -13.92
CA ALA A 76 5.98 6.30 -14.50
C ALA A 76 7.06 5.79 -15.46
N ASN A 77 7.53 4.56 -15.23
CA ASN A 77 8.50 3.90 -16.11
C ASN A 77 7.81 2.78 -16.88
N VAL A 78 8.08 2.70 -18.18
CA VAL A 78 7.44 1.71 -19.06
C VAL A 78 8.48 0.72 -19.55
N TYR A 79 8.21 -0.55 -19.32
CA TYR A 79 9.08 -1.66 -19.71
C TYR A 79 8.38 -2.57 -20.72
N ASN A 80 9.13 -3.11 -21.67
CA ASN A 80 8.61 -4.15 -22.57
C ASN A 80 8.64 -5.54 -21.90
N SER A 81 8.17 -6.59 -22.61
CA SER A 81 8.15 -7.97 -22.10
C SER A 81 9.53 -8.58 -21.80
N LEU A 82 10.61 -7.98 -22.33
CA LEU A 82 11.99 -8.38 -22.03
C LEU A 82 12.55 -7.64 -20.80
N GLY A 83 11.76 -6.76 -20.16
CA GLY A 83 12.20 -5.96 -19.02
C GLY A 83 13.07 -4.75 -19.40
N GLN A 84 13.12 -4.36 -20.68
CA GLN A 84 13.87 -3.18 -21.13
C GLN A 84 13.03 -1.92 -20.90
N LEU A 85 13.65 -0.88 -20.31
CA LEU A 85 13.03 0.44 -20.14
C LEU A 85 12.90 1.13 -21.52
N VAL A 86 11.66 1.41 -21.94
CA VAL A 86 11.38 2.01 -23.26
C VAL A 86 10.90 3.46 -23.19
N LYS A 87 10.26 3.86 -22.07
CA LYS A 87 9.88 5.26 -21.80
C LYS A 87 9.89 5.56 -20.31
N SER A 88 10.09 6.83 -19.95
CA SER A 88 9.97 7.35 -18.59
C SER A 88 9.24 8.69 -18.62
N PHE A 89 8.30 8.86 -17.69
CA PHE A 89 7.48 10.06 -17.51
C PHE A 89 7.68 10.58 -16.09
N LYS A 90 7.74 11.91 -15.95
CA LYS A 90 7.78 12.59 -14.64
C LYS A 90 6.52 13.43 -14.50
N PHE A 91 5.98 13.50 -13.29
CA PHE A 91 4.78 14.25 -12.97
C PHE A 91 5.04 15.21 -11.81
N SER A 92 4.16 16.20 -11.68
CA SER A 92 4.16 17.09 -10.52
C SER A 92 3.50 16.40 -9.35
N VAL A 93 4.15 16.44 -8.19
CA VAL A 93 3.59 15.88 -6.94
C VAL A 93 2.34 16.67 -6.55
N GLY A 94 1.27 15.96 -6.18
CA GLY A 94 -0.04 16.54 -5.82
C GLY A 94 -1.11 16.47 -6.92
N GLU A 95 -0.75 16.02 -8.12
CA GLU A 95 -1.70 15.72 -9.20
C GLU A 95 -2.08 14.25 -9.20
N SER A 96 -3.37 13.96 -9.00
CA SER A 96 -3.89 12.59 -8.91
C SER A 96 -4.38 12.01 -10.24
N ASN A 97 -4.38 12.83 -11.30
CA ASN A 97 -4.81 12.45 -12.65
C ASN A 97 -3.70 12.78 -13.65
N ASN A 98 -3.13 11.75 -14.26
CA ASN A 98 -1.98 11.86 -15.14
C ASN A 98 -2.24 11.10 -16.43
N THR A 99 -1.60 11.52 -17.52
CA THR A 99 -1.70 10.84 -18.82
C THR A 99 -0.30 10.52 -19.33
N ILE A 100 -0.13 9.31 -19.86
CA ILE A 100 1.09 8.88 -20.56
C ILE A 100 0.77 8.53 -22.00
N ASN A 101 1.76 8.73 -22.88
CA ASN A 101 1.62 8.46 -24.30
C ASN A 101 2.65 7.42 -24.76
N LEU A 102 2.15 6.24 -25.11
CA LEU A 102 2.88 5.08 -25.62
C LEU A 102 2.85 4.99 -27.15
N SER A 103 2.26 5.98 -27.84
CA SER A 103 2.27 6.02 -29.31
C SER A 103 3.69 5.98 -29.84
N GLY A 104 3.85 5.28 -30.97
CA GLY A 104 5.15 5.03 -31.61
C GLY A 104 5.90 3.81 -31.06
N LEU A 105 5.42 3.18 -29.98
CA LEU A 105 5.94 1.89 -29.56
C LEU A 105 5.28 0.74 -30.37
N PRO A 106 5.99 -0.37 -30.61
CA PRO A 106 5.41 -1.55 -31.25
C PRO A 106 4.20 -2.09 -30.46
N LYS A 107 3.28 -2.73 -31.17
CA LYS A 107 2.13 -3.41 -30.54
C LYS A 107 2.62 -4.55 -29.66
N GLY A 108 2.04 -4.70 -28.47
CA GLY A 108 2.45 -5.73 -27.52
C GLY A 108 2.10 -5.44 -26.08
N VAL A 109 2.67 -6.23 -25.18
CA VAL A 109 2.47 -6.12 -23.73
C VAL A 109 3.57 -5.26 -23.12
N TYR A 110 3.15 -4.33 -22.27
CA TYR A 110 4.02 -3.43 -21.53
C TYR A 110 3.69 -3.45 -20.03
N TYR A 111 4.70 -3.16 -19.22
CA TYR A 111 4.57 -3.03 -17.76
C TYR A 111 4.88 -1.58 -17.38
N VAL A 112 3.87 -0.89 -16.86
CA VAL A 112 3.97 0.49 -16.39
C VAL A 112 4.18 0.46 -14.88
N TYR A 113 5.37 0.86 -14.43
CA TYR A 113 5.70 1.04 -13.02
C TYR A 113 5.33 2.44 -12.59
N LEU A 114 4.31 2.54 -11.75
CA LEU A 114 3.87 3.75 -11.05
C LEU A 114 4.74 3.94 -9.82
N ILE A 115 5.34 5.11 -9.61
CA ILE A 115 6.32 5.33 -8.56
C ILE A 115 6.06 6.67 -7.87
N ASN A 116 6.09 6.65 -6.54
CA ASN A 116 6.00 7.82 -5.66
C ASN A 116 6.94 7.59 -4.47
N GLY A 117 8.09 8.29 -4.45
CA GLY A 117 9.16 8.01 -3.49
C GLY A 117 9.69 6.58 -3.59
N ASP A 118 9.73 5.87 -2.47
CA ASP A 118 10.18 4.48 -2.38
C ASP A 118 9.08 3.46 -2.73
N ALA A 119 7.82 3.90 -2.85
CA ALA A 119 6.72 3.03 -3.19
C ALA A 119 6.61 2.88 -4.71
N ALA A 120 6.43 1.64 -5.18
CA ALA A 120 6.21 1.34 -6.60
C ALA A 120 5.17 0.23 -6.81
N SER A 121 4.38 0.35 -7.88
CA SER A 121 3.45 -0.71 -8.33
C SER A 121 3.51 -0.86 -9.85
N ALA A 122 3.51 -2.10 -10.33
CA ALA A 122 3.45 -2.40 -11.77
C ALA A 122 2.00 -2.63 -12.23
N LYS A 123 1.64 -2.08 -13.39
CA LYS A 123 0.37 -2.34 -14.08
C LYS A 123 0.66 -2.82 -15.50
N LYS A 124 0.02 -3.92 -15.92
CA LYS A 124 0.16 -4.47 -17.27
C LYS A 124 -0.77 -3.75 -18.25
N ILE A 125 -0.24 -3.31 -19.38
CA ILE A 125 -0.98 -2.64 -20.47
C ILE A 125 -0.77 -3.42 -21.77
N ILE A 126 -1.81 -3.49 -22.59
CA ILE A 126 -1.78 -4.03 -23.95
C ILE A 126 -1.90 -2.86 -24.93
N LEU A 127 -0.90 -2.70 -25.80
CA LEU A 127 -0.86 -1.68 -26.86
C LEU A 127 -1.19 -2.33 -28.22
N GLU A 128 -2.13 -1.76 -28.95
CA GLU A 128 -2.66 -2.26 -30.23
C GLU A 128 -2.57 -1.29 -31.42
#